data_AF-A0A6I4HNJ0-F1
#
_entry.id   AF-A0A6I4HNJ0-F1
#
_cell.length_a   1.000
_cell.length_b   1.000
_cell.length_c   1.000
_cell.angle_alpha   90.00
_cell.angle_beta   90.00
_cell.angle_gamma   90.00
#
_symmetry.space_group_name_H-M   'P 1'
#
loop_
_entity.id
_entity.type
_entity.pdbx_description
1 polymer ?
#
loop_
_entity_poly.entity_id
_entity_poly.type
_entity_poly.pdbx_seq_one_letter_code
_entity_poly.pdbx_strand_id
1 'polypeptide(L)' 'MKTTLKKEVAITLAVKGKNQAWLAEKLEINEGYLSRILNGRVQPKKQIKKIREFLEEV' A
#
# COMPACT_ATOMS: atom_id res chain seq x y z
N MET A 1 2.60 -15.02 11.23
CA MET A 1 2.01 -13.69 11.49
C MET A 1 1.21 -13.25 10.28
N LYS A 2 -0.12 -13.05 10.37
CA LYS A 2 -0.87 -12.34 9.32
C LYS A 2 -0.61 -10.84 9.52
N THR A 3 0.52 -10.37 9.00
CA THR A 3 0.80 -8.95 8.85
C THR A 3 -0.27 -8.40 7.89
N THR A 4 -1.21 -7.63 8.42
CA THR A 4 -2.19 -6.92 7.60
C THR A 4 -1.41 -6.01 6.66
N LEU A 5 -1.59 -6.12 5.33
CA LEU A 5 -0.91 -5.31 4.30
C LEU A 5 -0.80 -3.82 4.66
N LYS A 6 -1.83 -3.28 5.34
CA LYS A 6 -1.84 -1.95 5.95
C LYS A 6 -0.66 -1.65 6.88
N LYS A 7 -0.29 -2.57 7.77
CA LYS A 7 0.81 -2.41 8.73
C LYS A 7 2.16 -2.37 8.01
N GLU A 8 2.38 -3.29 7.06
CA GLU A 8 3.61 -3.31 6.26
C GLU A 8 3.78 -1.99 5.50
N VAL A 9 2.72 -1.55 4.82
CA VAL A 9 2.69 -0.25 4.13
C VAL A 9 2.94 0.92 5.08
N ALA A 10 2.31 0.93 6.26
CA ALA A 10 2.52 2.01 7.24
C ALA A 10 3.98 2.08 7.72
N ILE A 11 4.59 0.94 8.02
CA ILE A 11 6.00 0.87 8.46
C ILE A 11 6.91 1.36 7.35
N THR A 12 6.78 0.83 6.13
CA THR A 12 7.63 1.22 5.00
C THR A 12 7.52 2.70 4.67
N LEU A 13 6.30 3.25 4.67
CA LEU A 13 6.09 4.68 4.43
C LEU A 13 6.74 5.54 5.51
N ALA A 14 6.63 5.15 6.77
CA ALA A 14 7.29 5.85 7.88
C ALA A 14 8.82 5.84 7.72
N VAL A 15 9.41 4.69 7.39
CA VAL A 15 10.86 4.56 7.16
C VAL A 15 11.32 5.46 5.99
N LYS A 16 10.53 5.55 4.92
CA LYS A 16 10.85 6.38 3.74
C LYS A 16 10.44 7.87 3.87
N GLY A 17 9.85 8.28 5.01
CA GLY A 17 9.32 9.64 5.19
C GLY A 17 8.21 10.01 4.19
N LYS A 18 7.41 9.02 3.77
CA LYS A 18 6.30 9.17 2.82
C LYS A 18 4.94 8.94 3.50
N ASN A 19 3.86 9.27 2.80
CA ASN A 19 2.49 9.07 3.26
C ASN A 19 1.68 8.24 2.26
N GLN A 20 0.43 7.91 2.60
CA GLN A 20 -0.43 7.10 1.72
C GLN A 20 -0.79 7.81 0.42
N ALA A 21 -0.96 9.13 0.43
CA ALA A 21 -1.21 9.94 -0.76
C ALA A 21 -0.07 9.79 -1.78
N TRP A 22 1.19 9.85 -1.32
CA TRP A 22 2.36 9.63 -2.16
C TRP A 22 2.36 8.22 -2.80
N LEU A 23 2.00 7.19 -2.02
CA LEU A 23 1.90 5.83 -2.57
C LEU A 23 0.76 5.70 -3.58
N ALA A 24 -0.37 6.35 -3.34
CA ALA A 24 -1.51 6.36 -4.25
C ALA A 24 -1.15 7.01 -5.59
N GLU A 25 -0.45 8.14 -5.55
CA GLU A 25 0.11 8.82 -6.72
C GLU A 25 1.09 7.92 -7.48
N LYS A 26 2.05 7.31 -6.78
CA LYS A 26 3.04 6.39 -7.37
C LYS A 26 2.41 5.18 -8.06
N LEU A 27 1.29 4.70 -7.52
CA LEU A 27 0.54 3.56 -8.06
C LEU A 27 -0.51 3.96 -9.11
N GLU A 28 -0.65 5.26 -9.39
CA GLU A 28 -1.64 5.85 -10.29
C GLU A 28 -3.08 5.42 -9.92
N ILE A 29 -3.39 5.45 -8.62
CA ILE A 29 -4.71 5.12 -8.09
C ILE A 29 -5.22 6.19 -7.13
N ASN A 30 -6.54 6.25 -6.97
CA ASN A 30 -7.15 7.10 -5.97
C ASN A 30 -6.77 6.64 -4.54
N GLU A 31 -6.48 7.60 -3.64
CA GLU A 31 -6.11 7.31 -2.26
C GLU A 31 -7.21 6.57 -1.48
N GLY A 32 -8.48 6.91 -1.72
CA GLY A 32 -9.63 6.19 -1.16
C GLY A 32 -9.68 4.74 -1.65
N TYR A 33 -9.32 4.48 -2.90
CA TYR A 33 -9.20 3.13 -3.43
C TYR A 33 -8.05 2.36 -2.76
N LEU A 34 -6.87 2.98 -2.63
CA LEU A 34 -5.75 2.42 -1.87
C LEU A 34 -6.16 2.08 -0.43
N SER A 35 -6.86 2.99 0.27
CA SER A 35 -7.35 2.77 1.62
C SER A 35 -8.30 1.55 1.69
N ARG A 36 -9.21 1.39 0.72
CA ARG A 36 -10.08 0.20 0.65
C ARG A 36 -9.27 -1.09 0.45
N ILE A 37 -8.21 -1.08 -0.35
CA ILE A 37 -7.31 -2.23 -0.54
C ILE A 37 -6.59 -2.57 0.77
N LEU A 38 -5.97 -1.58 1.41
CA LEU A 38 -5.16 -1.79 2.62
C LEU A 38 -6.01 -2.26 3.80
N ASN A 39 -7.25 -1.78 3.91
CA ASN A 39 -8.20 -2.26 4.91
C ASN A 39 -8.91 -3.57 4.50
N GLY A 40 -8.55 -4.19 3.38
CA GLY A 40 -9.10 -5.47 2.93
C GLY A 40 -10.55 -5.42 2.42
N ARG A 41 -11.11 -4.22 2.21
CA ARG A 41 -12.49 -4.01 1.72
C ARG A 41 -12.65 -4.39 0.24
N VAL A 42 -11.55 -4.32 -0.52
CA VAL A 42 -11.46 -4.78 -1.91
C VAL A 42 -10.13 -5.52 -2.10
N GLN A 43 -10.10 -6.51 -2.98
CA GLN A 43 -8.92 -7.36 -3.19
C GLN A 43 -8.47 -7.43 -4.66
N PRO A 44 -8.12 -6.29 -5.28
CA PRO A 44 -7.60 -6.27 -6.64
C PRO A 44 -6.19 -6.88 -6.68
N LYS A 45 -6.08 -8.12 -7.19
CA LYS A 45 -4.82 -8.88 -7.24
C LYS A 45 -3.66 -8.09 -7.86
N LYS A 46 -3.90 -7.40 -8.99
CA LYS A 46 -2.88 -6.60 -9.69
C LYS A 46 -2.31 -5.47 -8.81
N GLN A 47 -3.17 -4.81 -8.03
CA GLN A 47 -2.76 -3.65 -7.25
C GLN A 47 -2.13 -4.08 -5.94
N ILE A 48 -2.60 -5.19 -5.35
CA ILE A 48 -1.92 -5.83 -4.23
C ILE A 48 -0.50 -6.25 -4.63
N LYS A 49 -0.32 -6.79 -5.85
CA LYS A 49 1.02 -7.14 -6.37
C LYS A 49 1.92 -5.90 -6.45
N LYS A 50 1.46 -4.81 -7.07
CA LYS A 50 2.23 -3.55 -7.14
C LYS A 50 2.59 -2.99 -5.76
N ILE A 51 1.67 -3.05 -4.78
CA ILE A 51 1.94 -2.63 -3.41
C ILE A 51 3.05 -3.50 -2.81
N ARG A 52 3.01 -4.82 -3.01
CA ARG A 52 4.06 -5.72 -2.53
C ARG A 52 5.41 -5.47 -3.18
N GLU A 53 5.44 -5.24 -4.50
CA GLU A 53 6.67 -4.87 -5.22
C GLU A 53 7.29 -3.60 -4.62
N PHE A 54 6.48 -2.57 -4.30
CA PHE A 54 6.96 -1.39 -3.57
C PHE A 54 7.54 -1.69 -2.18
N LEU A 55 6.99 -2.68 -1.46
CA LEU A 55 7.48 -3.08 -0.14
C LEU A 55 8.80 -3.86 -0.21
N GLU A 56 9.13 -4.45 -1.37
CA GLU A 56 10.38 -5.19 -1.59
C GLU A 56 11.51 -4.30 -2.11
N GLU A 57 11.21 -3.13 -2.68
CA GLU A 57 12.18 -2.07 -3.03
C GLU A 57 12.69 -1.28 -1.80
N VAL A 58 12.71 -1.88 -0.61
CA VAL A 58 13.10 -1.26 0.67
C VAL A 58 14.41 -1.83 1.16
#